data_AF-A0AAD1XX28-F1
#
_entry.id   AF-A0AAD1XX28-F1
#
_cell.length_a   1.000
_cell.length_b   1.000
_cell.length_c   1.000
_cell.angle_alpha   90.00
_cell.angle_beta   90.00
_cell.angle_gamma   90.00
#
_symmetry.space_group_name_H-M   'P 1'
#
loop_
_entity.id
_entity.type
_entity.pdbx_description
1 polymer ?
#
loop_
_entity_poly.entity_id
_entity_poly.type
_entity_poly.pdbx_seq_one_letter_code
_entity_poly.pdbx_strand_id
1 'polypeptide(L)'
;MDYSTWLYFIVFLCGTFLTWSYYYGIFNRMQIHTITLPQCELMYFCVRGEYSQKLPDQFKKIHNLIQENKSAHKAFNRQGKLMFGMYYDNPEKVKDVNKMRAVVGFLFTPKDQTERDLIIEHLGRLGMKYAKIAKTKALFTRFEVKVPAIVSYMVAPAQFYNQVEKYIRRRKPLREMVAKCETANQCGFEIYTDSYLYFHKPLENFDQFDLTEHGTPALKRVKGQKLSTYKNL
;
A
#
# COMPACT_ATOMS: atom_id res chain seq x y z
N MET A 1 -9.73 -45.52 -15.89
CA MET A 1 -8.47 -45.14 -15.21
C MET A 1 -8.32 -46.02 -14.00
N ASP A 2 -7.17 -46.68 -13.85
CA ASP A 2 -6.84 -47.43 -12.66
C ASP A 2 -6.43 -46.51 -11.49
N TYR A 3 -6.33 -47.08 -10.30
CA TYR A 3 -5.97 -46.36 -9.07
C TYR A 3 -4.60 -45.67 -9.18
N SER A 4 -3.62 -46.33 -9.83
CA SER A 4 -2.30 -45.76 -10.11
C SER A 4 -2.40 -44.48 -10.93
N THR A 5 -3.20 -44.47 -11.99
CA THR A 5 -3.38 -43.29 -12.84
C THR A 5 -3.99 -42.13 -12.05
N TRP A 6 -4.97 -42.40 -11.20
CA TRP A 6 -5.55 -41.38 -10.31
C TRP A 6 -4.53 -40.83 -9.31
N LEU A 7 -3.73 -41.70 -8.70
CA LEU A 7 -2.69 -41.29 -7.77
C LEU A 7 -1.64 -40.41 -8.46
N TYR A 8 -1.16 -40.80 -9.64
CA TYR A 8 -0.22 -39.99 -10.42
C TYR A 8 -0.81 -38.62 -10.78
N PHE A 9 -2.09 -38.57 -11.17
CA PHE A 9 -2.78 -37.32 -11.47
C PHE A 9 -2.87 -36.40 -10.23
N ILE A 10 -3.24 -36.94 -9.07
CA ILE A 10 -3.30 -36.17 -7.82
C ILE A 10 -1.91 -35.64 -7.43
N VAL A 11 -0.87 -36.49 -7.49
CA VAL A 11 0.51 -36.09 -7.17
C VAL A 11 0.98 -34.99 -8.12
N PHE A 12 0.69 -35.11 -9.42
CA PHE A 12 1.00 -34.07 -10.40
C PHE A 12 0.30 -32.75 -10.07
N LEU A 13 -1.02 -32.77 -9.82
CA LEU A 13 -1.77 -31.57 -9.44
C LEU A 13 -1.22 -30.91 -8.17
N CYS A 14 -0.91 -31.70 -7.13
CA CYS A 14 -0.30 -31.20 -5.91
C CYS A 14 1.08 -30.58 -6.16
N GLY A 15 1.91 -31.24 -6.98
CA GLY A 15 3.22 -30.73 -7.39
C GLY A 15 3.10 -29.40 -8.13
N THR A 16 2.24 -29.34 -9.16
CA THR A 16 1.98 -28.11 -9.92
C THR A 16 1.47 -26.99 -9.00
N PHE A 17 0.54 -27.28 -8.09
CA PHE A 17 0.01 -26.30 -7.15
C PHE A 17 1.08 -25.78 -6.17
N LEU A 18 1.95 -26.65 -5.66
CA LEU A 18 3.07 -26.26 -4.78
C LEU A 18 4.08 -25.39 -5.52
N THR A 19 4.47 -25.78 -6.74
CA THR A 19 5.37 -24.98 -7.59
C THR A 19 4.76 -23.61 -7.90
N TRP A 20 3.47 -23.57 -8.25
CA TRP A 20 2.73 -22.33 -8.49
C TRP A 20 2.73 -21.46 -7.23
N SER A 21 2.35 -22.01 -6.08
CA SER A 21 2.33 -21.31 -4.79
C SER A 21 3.70 -20.72 -4.41
N TYR A 22 4.78 -21.45 -4.67
CA TYR A 22 6.15 -20.97 -4.48
C TYR A 22 6.48 -19.81 -5.44
N TYR A 23 6.04 -19.91 -6.70
CA TYR A 23 6.30 -18.91 -7.72
C TYR A 23 5.59 -17.57 -7.45
N TYR A 24 4.36 -17.59 -6.92
CA TYR A 24 3.63 -16.39 -6.47
C TYR A 24 4.06 -15.88 -5.09
N GLY A 25 5.07 -16.49 -4.47
CA GLY A 25 5.64 -16.03 -3.21
C GLY A 25 4.77 -16.30 -1.98
N ILE A 26 3.83 -17.24 -2.04
CA ILE A 26 3.00 -17.64 -0.87
C ILE A 26 3.87 -18.12 0.28
N PHE A 27 5.02 -18.73 0.00
CA PHE A 27 5.96 -19.21 1.00
C PHE A 27 7.08 -18.21 1.34
N ASN A 28 7.08 -17.01 0.75
CA ASN A 28 8.09 -16.00 1.06
C ASN A 28 7.94 -15.54 2.52
N ARG A 29 9.01 -15.69 3.30
CA ARG A 29 9.04 -15.18 4.68
C ARG A 29 9.27 -13.68 4.65
N MET A 30 8.25 -12.89 4.99
CA MET A 30 8.41 -11.46 5.21
C MET A 30 9.08 -11.20 6.57
N GLN A 31 10.19 -10.47 6.54
CA GLN A 31 10.85 -9.97 7.73
C GLN A 31 10.51 -8.48 7.90
N ILE A 32 10.08 -8.11 9.10
CA ILE A 32 9.78 -6.71 9.43
C ILE A 32 11.02 -6.08 10.04
N HIS A 33 11.47 -5.00 9.42
CA HIS A 33 12.58 -4.18 9.90
C HIS A 33 12.04 -2.83 10.35
N THR A 34 12.81 -2.13 11.19
CA THR A 34 12.58 -0.71 11.44
C THR A 34 13.60 0.06 10.63
N ILE A 35 13.13 0.96 9.78
CA ILE A 35 13.97 1.83 8.96
C ILE A 35 13.59 3.29 9.19
N THR A 36 14.41 4.19 8.67
CA THR A 36 14.01 5.57 8.49
C THR A 36 13.69 5.80 7.02
N LEU A 37 12.42 6.06 6.72
CA LEU A 37 11.97 6.45 5.40
C LEU A 37 12.53 7.86 5.10
N PRO A 38 13.25 8.06 3.98
CA PRO A 38 13.72 9.39 3.62
C PRO A 38 12.54 10.31 3.33
N GLN A 39 12.78 11.62 3.38
CA GLN A 39 11.80 12.59 2.92
C GLN A 39 11.45 12.31 1.45
N CYS A 40 10.16 12.33 1.11
CA CYS A 40 9.71 12.13 -0.26
C CYS A 40 8.68 13.18 -0.68
N GLU A 41 8.66 13.42 -1.98
CA GLU A 41 7.69 14.28 -2.65
C GLU A 41 6.78 13.42 -3.52
N LEU A 42 5.49 13.72 -3.48
CA LEU A 42 4.48 12.88 -4.09
C LEU A 42 3.41 13.70 -4.80
N MET A 43 2.97 13.18 -5.95
CA MET A 43 1.77 13.62 -6.64
C MET A 43 0.74 12.48 -6.56
N TYR A 44 -0.50 12.80 -6.21
CA TYR A 44 -1.51 11.76 -5.93
C TYR A 44 -2.94 12.17 -6.29
N PHE A 45 -3.80 11.17 -6.45
CA PHE A 45 -5.25 11.34 -6.44
C PHE A 45 -5.82 10.81 -5.13
N CYS A 46 -6.83 11.51 -4.58
CA CYS A 46 -7.71 10.93 -3.57
C CYS A 46 -8.69 9.99 -4.24
N VAL A 47 -8.82 8.78 -3.69
CA VAL A 47 -9.74 7.76 -4.18
C VAL A 47 -10.76 7.45 -3.09
N ARG A 48 -12.03 7.42 -3.49
CA ARG A 48 -13.12 6.99 -2.63
C ARG A 48 -13.91 5.89 -3.31
N GLY A 49 -14.17 4.81 -2.57
CA GLY A 49 -14.93 3.67 -3.06
C GLY A 49 -14.24 2.33 -2.81
N GLU A 50 -14.85 1.27 -3.35
CA GLU A 50 -14.30 -0.07 -3.22
C GLU A 50 -12.94 -0.19 -3.92
N TYR A 51 -11.92 -0.63 -3.18
CA TYR A 51 -10.54 -0.69 -3.67
C TYR A 51 -10.38 -1.56 -4.93
N SER A 52 -11.07 -2.70 -4.96
CA SER A 52 -11.07 -3.66 -6.07
C SER A 52 -11.55 -3.03 -7.40
N GLN A 53 -12.45 -2.05 -7.32
CA GLN A 53 -13.04 -1.40 -8.48
C GLN A 53 -12.32 -0.10 -8.84
N LYS A 54 -11.97 0.72 -7.84
CA LYS A 54 -11.48 2.08 -8.08
C LYS A 54 -9.98 2.17 -8.31
N LEU A 55 -9.17 1.33 -7.67
CA LEU A 55 -7.71 1.48 -7.73
C LEU A 55 -7.12 1.07 -9.07
N PRO A 56 -7.54 -0.03 -9.74
CA PRO A 56 -6.98 -0.40 -11.04
C PRO A 56 -7.10 0.73 -12.07
N ASP A 57 -8.26 1.38 -12.15
CA ASP A 57 -8.50 2.49 -13.06
C ASP A 57 -7.64 3.72 -12.74
N GLN A 58 -7.44 4.01 -11.45
CA GLN A 58 -6.61 5.15 -11.03
C GLN A 58 -5.12 4.89 -11.27
N PHE A 59 -4.62 3.67 -11.03
CA PHE A 59 -3.25 3.30 -11.40
C PHE A 59 -3.04 3.36 -12.91
N LYS A 60 -4.01 2.87 -13.71
CA LYS A 60 -3.97 3.00 -15.18
C LYS A 60 -3.93 4.45 -15.63
N LYS A 61 -4.76 5.31 -15.01
CA LYS A 61 -4.78 6.75 -15.28
C LYS A 61 -3.41 7.38 -14.98
N ILE A 62 -2.83 7.11 -13.81
CA ILE A 62 -1.51 7.62 -13.43
C ILE A 62 -0.44 7.16 -14.41
N HIS A 63 -0.44 5.87 -14.76
CA HIS A 63 0.51 5.33 -15.72
C HIS A 63 0.43 6.06 -17.07
N ASN A 64 -0.77 6.26 -17.61
CA ASN A 64 -0.96 6.98 -18.87
C ASN A 64 -0.48 8.44 -18.77
N LEU A 65 -0.85 9.15 -17.70
CA LEU A 65 -0.41 10.54 -17.47
C LEU A 65 1.12 10.67 -17.44
N ILE A 66 1.80 9.71 -16.80
CA ILE A 66 3.26 9.67 -16.74
C ILE A 66 3.89 9.39 -18.12
N GLN A 67 3.26 8.55 -18.95
CA GLN A 67 3.77 8.25 -20.30
C GLN A 67 3.56 9.44 -21.26
N GLU A 68 2.45 10.14 -21.13
CA GLU A 68 2.09 11.26 -22.00
C GLU A 68 2.86 12.55 -21.66
N ASN A 69 3.29 12.73 -20.42
CA ASN A 69 4.01 13.93 -19.98
C ASN A 69 5.52 13.73 -19.91
N LYS A 70 6.28 14.32 -20.85
CA LYS A 70 7.75 14.19 -20.92
C LYS A 70 8.50 14.62 -19.65
N SER A 71 8.07 15.70 -18.98
CA SER A 71 8.74 16.23 -17.79
C SER A 71 8.50 15.32 -16.58
N ALA A 72 7.24 14.93 -16.35
CA ALA A 72 6.88 13.96 -15.33
C ALA A 72 7.54 12.60 -15.60
N HIS A 73 7.57 12.14 -16.85
CA HIS A 73 8.24 10.92 -17.28
C HIS A 73 9.73 10.91 -16.89
N LYS A 74 10.45 12.01 -17.15
CA LYS A 74 11.87 12.14 -16.78
C LYS A 74 12.08 12.18 -15.27
N ALA A 75 11.23 12.86 -14.52
CA ALA A 75 11.31 12.93 -13.06
C ALA A 75 10.96 11.59 -12.40
N PHE A 76 9.99 10.86 -12.96
CA PHE A 76 9.55 9.54 -12.52
C PHE A 76 10.57 8.44 -12.84
N ASN A 77 11.14 8.43 -14.05
CA ASN A 77 12.15 7.46 -14.44
C ASN A 77 13.44 7.58 -13.62
N ARG A 78 13.79 8.78 -13.13
CA ARG A 78 14.93 8.98 -12.22
C ARG A 78 14.84 8.15 -10.94
N GLN A 79 13.63 7.83 -10.47
CA GLN A 79 13.41 6.97 -9.32
C GLN A 79 13.11 5.51 -9.69
N GLY A 80 13.13 5.14 -10.97
CA GLY A 80 12.79 3.77 -11.38
C GLY A 80 11.29 3.48 -11.31
N LYS A 81 10.45 4.46 -11.66
CA LYS A 81 9.00 4.30 -11.81
C LYS A 81 8.24 3.92 -10.54
N LEU A 82 8.49 4.64 -9.44
CA LEU A 82 7.86 4.35 -8.14
C LEU A 82 6.43 4.87 -8.06
N MET A 83 5.45 4.01 -8.41
CA MET A 83 4.05 4.26 -8.07
C MET A 83 3.80 3.89 -6.61
N PHE A 84 2.79 4.49 -5.98
CA PHE A 84 2.42 4.15 -4.62
C PHE A 84 0.91 4.11 -4.40
N GLY A 85 0.52 3.38 -3.36
CA GLY A 85 -0.81 3.38 -2.77
C GLY A 85 -0.73 3.57 -1.26
N MET A 86 -1.66 4.35 -0.70
CA MET A 86 -1.94 4.35 0.73
C MET A 86 -3.40 4.03 0.96
N TYR A 87 -3.65 3.10 1.85
CA TYR A 87 -4.97 2.55 2.13
C TYR A 87 -5.32 2.89 3.57
N TYR A 88 -6.37 3.66 3.79
CA TYR A 88 -6.68 4.18 5.12
C TYR A 88 -7.66 3.31 5.89
N ASP A 89 -8.44 2.51 5.17
CA ASP A 89 -9.55 1.78 5.75
C ASP A 89 -9.44 0.27 5.46
N ASN A 90 -9.72 -0.56 6.46
CA ASN A 90 -9.77 -2.01 6.32
C ASN A 90 -11.11 -2.48 5.71
N PRO A 91 -11.12 -3.11 4.51
CA PRO A 91 -12.36 -3.51 3.82
C PRO A 91 -13.26 -4.46 4.63
N GLU A 92 -12.68 -5.29 5.50
CA GLU A 92 -13.45 -6.23 6.31
C GLU A 92 -14.19 -5.51 7.45
N LYS A 93 -13.65 -4.38 7.92
CA LYS A 93 -14.13 -3.65 9.10
C LYS A 93 -15.04 -2.47 8.75
N VAL A 94 -15.01 -1.95 7.53
CA VAL A 94 -15.86 -0.82 7.11
C VAL A 94 -17.29 -1.28 6.85
N LYS A 95 -18.30 -0.52 7.29
CA LYS A 95 -19.73 -0.83 7.04
C LYS A 95 -20.12 -0.68 5.57
N ASP A 96 -19.61 0.37 4.93
CA ASP A 96 -19.92 0.74 3.56
C ASP A 96 -18.62 0.87 2.76
N VAL A 97 -18.33 -0.15 1.95
CA VAL A 97 -17.10 -0.23 1.15
C VAL A 97 -16.99 0.91 0.14
N ASN A 98 -18.11 1.54 -0.25
CA ASN A 98 -18.10 2.69 -1.15
C ASN A 98 -17.58 3.98 -0.48
N LYS A 99 -17.36 3.96 0.83
CA LYS A 99 -16.81 5.08 1.59
C LYS A 99 -15.36 4.87 2.00
N MET A 100 -14.73 3.77 1.60
CA MET A 100 -13.30 3.58 1.84
C MET A 100 -12.47 4.64 1.13
N ARG A 101 -11.36 5.00 1.76
CA ARG A 101 -10.46 6.06 1.34
C ARG A 101 -9.10 5.46 1.03
N ALA A 102 -8.53 5.88 -0.08
CA ALA A 102 -7.17 5.60 -0.46
C ALA A 102 -6.57 6.82 -1.14
N VAL A 103 -5.24 6.87 -1.21
CA VAL A 103 -4.55 7.71 -2.18
C VAL A 103 -3.66 6.83 -3.05
N VAL A 104 -3.58 7.18 -4.32
CA VAL A 104 -2.65 6.55 -5.26
C VAL A 104 -1.92 7.63 -6.03
N GLY A 105 -0.65 7.37 -6.33
CA GLY A 105 0.19 8.39 -6.91
C GLY A 105 1.53 7.85 -7.35
N PHE A 106 2.48 8.77 -7.52
CA PHE A 106 3.87 8.42 -7.75
C PHE A 106 4.80 9.32 -6.94
N LEU A 107 5.97 8.78 -6.64
CA LEU A 107 7.07 9.53 -6.04
C LEU A 107 7.93 10.14 -7.15
N PHE A 108 8.44 11.34 -6.91
CA PHE A 108 9.34 11.99 -7.86
C PHE A 108 10.49 12.70 -7.15
N THR A 109 11.59 12.87 -7.87
CA THR A 109 12.74 13.67 -7.41
C THR A 109 13.03 14.74 -8.46
N PRO A 110 12.56 15.98 -8.24
CA PRO A 110 12.88 17.06 -9.15
C PRO A 110 14.38 17.38 -9.08
N LYS A 111 14.93 17.86 -10.20
CA LYS A 111 16.34 18.23 -10.32
C LYS A 111 16.61 19.54 -9.59
N ASP A 112 15.65 20.44 -9.66
CA ASP A 112 15.67 21.77 -9.10
C ASP A 112 14.24 22.25 -8.79
N GLN A 113 14.13 23.43 -8.17
CA GLN A 113 12.85 24.01 -7.77
C GLN A 113 11.96 24.35 -8.98
N THR A 114 12.54 24.78 -10.10
CA THR A 114 11.79 25.10 -11.32
C THR A 114 11.10 23.87 -11.90
N GLU A 115 11.81 22.73 -11.99
CA GLU A 115 11.21 21.47 -12.43
C GLU A 115 10.11 21.00 -11.46
N ARG A 116 10.34 21.14 -10.16
CA ARG A 116 9.35 20.79 -9.13
C ARG A 116 8.05 21.58 -9.34
N ASP A 117 8.14 22.89 -9.51
CA ASP A 117 6.98 23.76 -9.67
C ASP A 117 6.24 23.47 -10.98
N LEU A 118 6.95 23.20 -12.07
CA LEU A 118 6.34 22.78 -13.35
C LEU A 118 5.58 21.46 -13.24
N ILE A 119 6.13 20.48 -12.52
CA ILE A 119 5.46 19.18 -12.28
C ILE A 119 4.18 19.40 -11.47
N ILE A 120 4.28 20.14 -10.37
CA ILE A 120 3.16 20.43 -9.47
C ILE A 120 2.07 21.19 -10.22
N GLU A 121 2.41 22.24 -10.96
CA GLU A 121 1.46 23.04 -11.71
C GLU A 121 0.76 22.21 -12.78
N HIS A 122 1.53 21.50 -13.62
CA HIS A 122 0.97 20.77 -14.74
C HIS A 122 0.06 19.63 -14.28
N LEU A 123 0.53 18.80 -13.35
CA LEU A 123 -0.26 17.66 -12.85
C LEU A 123 -1.38 18.11 -11.90
N GLY A 124 -1.19 19.25 -11.23
CA GLY A 124 -2.23 19.95 -10.48
C GLY A 124 -3.44 20.28 -11.34
N ARG A 125 -3.21 20.81 -12.55
CA ARG A 125 -4.29 21.07 -13.53
C ARG A 125 -5.02 19.80 -13.98
N LEU A 126 -4.38 18.63 -13.86
CA LEU A 126 -4.96 17.32 -14.17
C LEU A 126 -5.66 16.67 -12.95
N GLY A 127 -5.77 17.43 -11.84
CA GLY A 127 -6.45 17.04 -10.62
C GLY A 127 -5.59 16.26 -9.62
N MET A 128 -4.28 16.14 -9.86
CA MET A 128 -3.38 15.55 -8.87
C MET A 128 -3.07 16.56 -7.78
N LYS A 129 -2.96 16.09 -6.55
CA LYS A 129 -2.54 16.89 -5.39
C LYS A 129 -1.07 16.64 -5.11
N TYR A 130 -0.43 17.64 -4.52
CA TYR A 130 0.95 17.55 -4.07
C TYR A 130 1.00 17.34 -2.56
N ALA A 131 1.94 16.52 -2.09
CA ALA A 131 2.36 16.54 -0.70
C ALA A 131 3.85 16.26 -0.57
N LYS A 132 4.36 16.60 0.61
CA LYS A 132 5.73 16.32 1.04
C LYS A 132 5.68 15.60 2.37
N ILE A 133 6.23 14.39 2.39
CA ILE A 133 6.32 13.59 3.61
C ILE A 133 7.71 13.77 4.17
N ALA A 134 7.79 14.22 5.41
CA ALA A 134 9.06 14.37 6.11
C ALA A 134 9.69 13.00 6.39
N LYS A 135 11.00 13.02 6.62
CA LYS A 135 11.74 11.84 7.09
C LYS A 135 11.05 11.26 8.33
N THR A 136 10.66 9.98 8.28
CA THR A 136 9.89 9.32 9.36
C THR A 136 10.44 7.93 9.67
N LYS A 137 10.32 7.49 10.91
CA LYS A 137 10.57 6.08 11.24
C LYS A 137 9.40 5.23 10.80
N ALA A 138 9.68 4.09 10.20
CA ALA A 138 8.67 3.16 9.72
C ALA A 138 9.05 1.71 9.98
N LEU A 139 8.04 0.85 10.13
CA LEU A 139 8.18 -0.58 9.91
C LEU A 139 8.21 -0.84 8.41
N PHE A 140 9.12 -1.68 7.97
CA PHE A 140 9.41 -1.91 6.57
C PHE A 140 9.55 -3.39 6.26
N THR A 141 9.04 -3.78 5.11
CA THR A 141 9.44 -5.02 4.44
C THR A 141 9.46 -4.81 2.94
N ARG A 142 10.13 -5.75 2.25
CA ARG A 142 10.06 -5.87 0.80
C ARG A 142 9.55 -7.25 0.42
N PHE A 143 8.75 -7.31 -0.63
CA PHE A 143 8.29 -8.54 -1.24
C PHE A 143 8.78 -8.58 -2.68
N GLU A 144 9.48 -9.64 -3.05
CA GLU A 144 9.92 -9.85 -4.42
C GLU A 144 8.75 -10.36 -5.27
N VAL A 145 8.43 -9.61 -6.33
CA VAL A 145 7.41 -9.95 -7.30
C VAL A 145 8.07 -10.73 -8.43
N LYS A 146 8.05 -12.06 -8.34
CA LYS A 146 8.58 -12.94 -9.40
C LYS A 146 7.69 -12.92 -10.64
N VAL A 147 6.38 -12.72 -10.45
CA VAL A 147 5.39 -12.58 -11.52
C VAL A 147 4.50 -11.38 -11.20
N PRO A 148 4.42 -10.38 -12.09
CA PRO A 148 3.52 -9.24 -11.93
C PRO A 148 2.08 -9.66 -12.27
N ALA A 149 1.48 -10.46 -11.39
CA ALA A 149 0.10 -10.90 -11.48
C ALA A 149 -0.69 -10.42 -10.28
N ILE A 150 -2.00 -10.27 -10.46
CA ILE A 150 -2.96 -9.86 -9.41
C ILE A 150 -2.75 -10.67 -8.12
N VAL A 151 -2.48 -11.97 -8.23
CA VAL A 151 -2.25 -12.85 -7.07
C VAL A 151 -1.07 -12.39 -6.22
N SER A 152 0.07 -12.02 -6.84
CA SER A 152 1.24 -11.50 -6.11
C SER A 152 0.89 -10.23 -5.34
N TYR A 153 0.11 -9.34 -5.96
CA TYR A 153 -0.36 -8.09 -5.36
C TYR A 153 -1.45 -8.29 -4.30
N MET A 154 -2.11 -9.45 -4.23
CA MET A 154 -3.05 -9.80 -3.15
C MET A 154 -2.35 -10.50 -1.98
N VAL A 155 -1.42 -11.41 -2.27
CA VAL A 155 -0.69 -12.19 -1.26
C VAL A 155 0.21 -11.28 -0.42
N ALA A 156 0.92 -10.35 -1.06
CA ALA A 156 1.91 -9.54 -0.38
C ALA A 156 1.31 -8.62 0.71
N PRO A 157 0.26 -7.82 0.45
CA PRO A 157 -0.36 -7.02 1.50
C PRO A 157 -0.91 -7.88 2.65
N ALA A 158 -1.59 -9.00 2.34
CA ALA A 158 -2.16 -9.89 3.35
C ALA A 158 -1.09 -10.46 4.30
N GLN A 159 0.06 -10.87 3.76
CA GLN A 159 1.20 -11.31 4.56
C GLN A 159 1.81 -10.16 5.35
N PHE A 160 1.99 -8.99 4.74
CA PHE A 160 2.60 -7.83 5.39
C PHE A 160 1.82 -7.39 6.62
N TYR A 161 0.53 -7.11 6.48
CA TYR A 161 -0.28 -6.61 7.58
C TYR A 161 -0.34 -7.61 8.75
N ASN A 162 -0.43 -8.91 8.46
CA ASN A 162 -0.39 -9.97 9.47
C ASN A 162 0.98 -10.01 10.21
N GLN A 163 2.09 -9.93 9.49
CA GLN A 163 3.42 -9.94 10.09
C GLN A 163 3.69 -8.69 10.91
N VAL A 164 3.25 -7.53 10.43
CA VAL A 164 3.35 -6.26 11.18
C VAL A 164 2.54 -6.32 12.47
N GLU A 165 1.31 -6.83 12.44
CA GLU A 165 0.50 -6.99 13.65
C GLU A 165 1.20 -7.91 14.66
N LYS A 166 1.72 -9.06 14.21
CA LYS A 166 2.49 -9.98 15.06
C LYS A 166 3.74 -9.31 15.63
N TYR A 167 4.45 -8.53 14.83
CA TYR A 167 5.67 -7.83 15.22
C TYR A 167 5.40 -6.77 16.28
N ILE A 168 4.38 -5.92 16.06
CA ILE A 168 3.91 -4.92 17.03
C ILE A 168 3.47 -5.63 18.31
N ARG A 169 2.63 -6.69 18.21
CA ARG A 169 2.13 -7.43 19.37
C ARG A 169 3.23 -8.00 20.25
N ARG A 170 4.40 -8.34 19.71
CA ARG A 170 5.52 -8.90 20.50
C ARG A 170 6.38 -7.83 21.19
N ARG A 171 6.23 -6.55 20.86
CA ARG A 171 7.12 -5.47 21.34
C ARG A 171 6.33 -4.40 22.06
N LYS A 172 6.36 -4.41 23.41
CA LYS A 172 5.61 -3.47 24.26
C LYS A 172 5.80 -1.99 23.85
N PRO A 173 7.02 -1.48 23.60
CA PRO A 173 7.20 -0.08 23.20
C PRO A 173 6.47 0.28 21.90
N LEU A 174 6.51 -0.61 20.90
CA LEU A 174 5.81 -0.37 19.63
C LEU A 174 4.28 -0.43 19.80
N ARG A 175 3.77 -1.31 20.66
CA ARG A 175 2.32 -1.34 20.96
C ARG A 175 1.85 -0.03 21.54
N GLU A 176 2.61 0.52 22.49
CA GLU A 176 2.29 1.79 23.14
C GLU A 176 2.37 2.98 22.17
N MET A 177 3.36 2.98 21.26
CA MET A 177 3.45 3.98 20.20
C MET A 177 2.25 3.92 19.24
N VAL A 178 1.92 2.73 18.72
CA VAL A 178 0.83 2.56 17.74
C VAL A 178 -0.54 2.80 18.38
N ALA A 179 -0.74 2.43 19.65
CA ALA A 179 -1.99 2.65 20.35
C ALA A 179 -2.34 4.14 20.55
N LYS A 180 -1.34 5.03 20.54
CA LYS A 180 -1.55 6.47 20.67
C LYS A 180 -2.07 7.14 19.40
N CYS A 181 -2.08 6.43 18.28
CA CYS A 181 -2.51 6.98 17.00
C CYS A 181 -3.68 6.17 16.45
N GLU A 182 -4.89 6.71 16.58
CA GLU A 182 -6.12 6.05 16.11
C GLU A 182 -6.07 5.74 14.60
N THR A 183 -5.43 6.62 13.82
CA THR A 183 -5.16 6.47 12.38
C THR A 183 -4.01 5.50 12.07
N ALA A 184 -3.11 5.24 13.03
CA ALA A 184 -1.93 4.38 12.81
C ALA A 184 -2.27 2.92 12.58
N ASN A 185 -3.48 2.48 12.94
CA ASN A 185 -3.84 1.09 12.77
C ASN A 185 -4.06 0.68 11.31
N GLN A 186 -4.20 1.62 10.36
CA GLN A 186 -4.70 1.27 9.04
C GLN A 186 -3.88 1.79 7.85
N CYS A 187 -3.13 2.89 7.98
CA CYS A 187 -2.34 3.41 6.84
C CYS A 187 -1.09 2.55 6.57
N GLY A 188 -1.13 1.75 5.51
CA GLY A 188 0.07 1.17 4.88
C GLY A 188 0.47 2.00 3.66
N PHE A 189 1.74 2.38 3.59
CA PHE A 189 2.34 3.05 2.42
C PHE A 189 3.07 2.01 1.58
N GLU A 190 2.49 1.70 0.44
CA GLU A 190 2.93 0.65 -0.47
C GLU A 190 3.56 1.28 -1.71
N ILE A 191 4.82 0.95 -2.00
CA ILE A 191 5.53 1.41 -3.19
C ILE A 191 5.72 0.23 -4.14
N TYR A 192 5.30 0.43 -5.38
CA TYR A 192 5.26 -0.58 -6.43
C TYR A 192 6.41 -0.34 -7.42
N THR A 193 7.20 -1.38 -7.66
CA THR A 193 8.22 -1.41 -8.72
C THR A 193 8.03 -2.63 -9.60
N ASP A 194 8.81 -2.72 -10.67
CA ASP A 194 8.75 -3.84 -11.63
C ASP A 194 9.08 -5.19 -10.98
N SER A 195 9.85 -5.21 -9.89
CA SER A 195 10.32 -6.46 -9.26
C SER A 195 10.04 -6.55 -7.76
N TYR A 196 9.61 -5.47 -7.12
CA TYR A 196 9.40 -5.43 -5.67
C TYR A 196 8.15 -4.63 -5.28
N LEU A 197 7.55 -5.07 -4.18
CA LEU A 197 6.61 -4.29 -3.39
C LEU A 197 7.30 -3.91 -2.08
N TYR A 198 7.36 -2.62 -1.81
CA TYR A 198 7.89 -2.11 -0.55
C TYR A 198 6.73 -1.65 0.32
N PHE A 199 6.62 -2.21 1.51
CA PHE A 199 5.57 -1.85 2.45
C PHE A 199 6.15 -1.08 3.61
N HIS A 200 5.52 0.05 3.95
CA HIS A 200 5.92 0.92 5.01
C HIS A 200 4.73 1.18 5.93
N LYS A 201 4.91 1.03 7.23
CA LYS A 201 3.96 1.50 8.23
C LYS A 201 4.65 2.58 9.07
N PRO A 202 4.24 3.86 8.96
CA PRO A 202 4.85 4.91 9.76
C PRO A 202 4.70 4.61 11.26
N LEU A 203 5.69 5.03 12.03
CA LEU A 203 5.67 4.97 13.50
C LEU A 203 5.60 6.37 14.12
N GLU A 204 5.78 7.41 13.31
CA GLU A 204 5.83 8.83 13.66
C GLU A 204 5.24 9.65 12.50
N ASN A 205 4.84 10.92 12.74
CA ASN A 205 4.29 11.85 11.74
C ASN A 205 3.04 11.33 11.00
N PHE A 206 2.13 10.66 11.70
CA PHE A 206 0.95 10.02 11.10
C PHE A 206 0.03 11.00 10.38
N ASP A 207 -0.03 12.24 10.85
CA ASP A 207 -0.76 13.36 10.25
C ASP A 207 -0.29 13.65 8.82
N GLN A 208 1.00 13.52 8.53
CA GLN A 208 1.54 13.71 7.18
C GLN A 208 1.18 12.59 6.21
N PHE A 209 0.70 11.46 6.73
CA PHE A 209 0.25 10.33 5.94
C PHE A 209 -1.26 10.33 5.73
N ASP A 210 -2.06 11.11 6.47
CA ASP A 210 -3.49 11.29 6.17
C ASP A 210 -3.67 12.35 5.08
N LEU A 211 -3.65 11.89 3.83
CA LEU A 211 -3.74 12.72 2.63
C LEU A 211 -5.19 12.84 2.13
N THR A 212 -6.17 12.46 2.96
CA THR A 212 -7.58 12.41 2.57
C THR A 212 -8.35 13.58 3.18
N GLU A 213 -9.22 14.21 2.38
CA GLU A 213 -10.12 15.27 2.86
C GLU A 213 -11.40 14.72 3.50
N HIS A 214 -11.56 13.39 3.50
CA HIS A 214 -12.78 12.73 3.93
C HIS A 214 -12.59 12.14 5.33
N GLY A 215 -13.59 12.32 6.19
CA GLY A 215 -13.61 11.69 7.51
C GLY A 215 -13.63 10.15 7.45
N THR A 216 -13.17 9.53 8.52
CA THR A 216 -13.10 8.06 8.66
C THR A 216 -14.49 7.41 8.51
N PRO A 217 -14.65 6.40 7.65
CA PRO A 217 -15.93 5.73 7.46
C PRO A 217 -16.33 4.94 8.70
N ALA A 218 -17.65 4.75 8.88
CA ALA A 218 -18.18 3.98 10.00
C ALA A 218 -17.75 2.50 9.93
N LEU A 219 -17.31 1.97 11.07
CA LEU A 219 -16.87 0.57 11.21
C LEU A 219 -18.00 -0.37 11.65
N LYS A 220 -17.96 -1.64 11.21
CA LYS A 220 -18.84 -2.71 11.67
C LYS A 220 -18.68 -2.88 13.18
N ARG A 221 -19.79 -3.03 13.90
CA ARG A 221 -19.74 -3.34 15.34
C ARG A 221 -19.23 -4.78 15.49
N VAL A 222 -18.08 -4.95 16.13
CA VAL A 222 -17.61 -6.27 16.58
C VAL A 222 -18.36 -6.60 17.87
N LYS A 223 -19.21 -7.63 17.88
CA LYS A 223 -19.89 -8.10 19.11
C LYS A 223 -18.82 -8.37 20.19
N GLY A 224 -18.93 -7.72 21.34
CA GLY A 224 -18.03 -7.92 22.48
C GLY A 224 -16.90 -6.87 22.64
N GLN A 225 -16.69 -5.97 21.68
CA GLN A 225 -15.83 -4.80 21.91
C GLN A 225 -16.64 -3.68 22.56
N LYS A 226 -16.30 -3.32 23.82
CA LYS A 226 -16.69 -2.02 24.36
C LYS A 226 -16.05 -0.96 23.47
N LEU A 227 -16.87 -0.25 22.68
CA LEU A 227 -16.46 0.98 22.03
C LEU A 227 -15.99 1.91 23.15
N SER A 228 -14.68 2.17 23.25
CA SER A 228 -14.25 3.37 23.95
C SER A 228 -14.83 4.53 23.15
N THR A 229 -15.81 5.19 23.74
CA THR A 229 -16.39 6.43 23.24
C THR A 229 -15.28 7.47 23.15
N TYR A 230 -14.64 7.58 22.00
CA TYR A 230 -13.84 8.75 21.65
C TYR A 230 -14.79 9.74 20.98
N LYS A 231 -15.10 10.80 21.71
CA LYS A 231 -15.82 11.96 21.20
C LYS A 231 -14.95 12.62 20.14
N ASN A 232 -15.55 12.88 18.98
CA ASN A 232 -14.98 13.67 17.89
C ASN A 232 -14.31 14.94 18.43
N LEU A 233 -13.04 15.14 18.11
CA LEU A 233 -12.40 16.45 17.99
C LEU A 233 -12.15 16.70 16.50
#